data_AF-A0A7Y6EIZ8-F1
#
_entry.id   AF-A0A7Y6EIZ8-F1
#
_cell.length_a   1.000
_cell.length_b   1.000
_cell.length_c   1.000
_cell.angle_alpha   90.00
_cell.angle_beta   90.00
_cell.angle_gamma   90.00
#
_symmetry.space_group_name_H-M   'P 1'
#
loop_
_entity.id
_entity.type
_entity.pdbx_description
1 polymer ?
#
loop_
_entity_poly.entity_id
_entity_poly.type
_entity_poly.pdbx_seq_one_letter_code
_entity_poly.pdbx_strand_id
1 'polypeptide(L)'
;MKTAIAEERRSAPWGWIRNFAGWRPRRHRVSSADRALICAQGKALTLLLTALQARGHLQVGEFADMLGVFSVVVGKDDDLEGDILAVWAAIRKESL
;
A
#
# COMPACT_ATOMS: atom_id res chain seq x y z
N MET A 1 -1.19 -7.49 42.38
CA MET A 1 -0.46 -6.66 41.40
C MET A 1 -0.83 -7.14 40.00
N LYS A 2 -1.64 -6.39 39.25
CA LYS A 2 -2.05 -6.74 37.88
C LYS A 2 -1.01 -6.15 36.93
N THR A 3 -0.27 -7.00 36.22
CA THR A 3 0.63 -6.58 35.15
C THR A 3 -0.22 -6.14 33.97
N ALA A 4 -0.34 -4.82 33.78
CA ALA A 4 -0.86 -4.25 32.56
C ALA A 4 0.14 -4.60 31.44
N ILE A 5 -0.23 -5.59 30.61
CA ILE A 5 0.40 -5.83 29.32
C ILE A 5 0.18 -4.53 28.54
N ALA A 6 1.26 -3.79 28.31
CA ALA A 6 1.24 -2.65 27.43
C ALA A 6 0.80 -3.16 26.05
N GLU A 7 -0.45 -2.90 25.72
CA GLU A 7 -0.99 -3.05 24.38
C GLU A 7 -0.09 -2.23 23.46
N GLU A 8 0.80 -2.92 22.76
CA GLU A 8 1.63 -2.36 21.72
C GLU A 8 0.69 -1.71 20.71
N ARG A 9 0.63 -0.37 20.72
CA ARG A 9 -0.14 0.41 19.75
C ARG A 9 0.34 -0.03 18.38
N ARG A 10 -0.44 -0.87 17.70
CA ARG A 10 -0.24 -1.20 16.28
C ARG A 10 -0.20 0.13 15.55
N SER A 11 1.02 0.53 15.19
CA SER A 11 1.26 1.75 14.43
C SER A 11 0.49 1.57 13.12
N ALA A 12 -0.50 2.41 12.89
CA ALA A 12 -1.30 2.32 11.68
C ALA A 12 -0.34 2.28 10.48
N PRO A 13 -0.47 1.33 9.54
CA PRO A 13 0.43 1.14 8.40
C PRO A 13 0.48 2.37 7.47
N TRP A 14 -0.33 3.38 7.77
CA TRP A 14 -0.40 4.71 7.16
C TRP A 14 0.62 5.71 7.72
N GLY A 15 1.22 5.44 8.88
CA GLY A 15 2.10 6.39 9.59
C GLY A 15 3.37 6.72 8.83
N TRP A 16 4.04 5.72 8.28
CA TRP A 16 5.23 5.91 7.46
C TRP A 16 4.93 6.54 6.07
N ILE A 17 3.81 6.22 5.42
CA ILE A 17 3.39 6.88 4.16
C ILE A 17 3.14 8.38 4.39
N ARG A 18 2.54 8.73 5.54
CA ARG A 18 2.41 10.15 5.96
C ARG A 18 3.76 10.86 6.08
N ASN A 19 4.81 10.15 6.52
CA ASN A 19 6.14 10.73 6.69
C ASN A 19 6.82 11.06 5.36
N PHE A 20 6.44 10.40 4.25
CA PHE A 20 7.08 10.64 2.96
C PHE A 20 6.47 11.80 2.14
N ALA A 21 5.18 12.13 2.32
CA ALA A 21 4.54 13.04 1.35
C ALA A 21 3.41 13.95 1.89
N GLY A 22 3.13 13.99 3.20
CA GLY A 22 2.03 14.86 3.68
C GLY A 22 0.67 14.45 3.11
N TRP A 23 0.44 13.14 3.06
CA TRP A 23 -0.75 12.50 2.47
C TRP A 23 -2.04 13.16 2.92
N ARG A 24 -2.74 13.84 2.00
CA ARG A 24 -4.10 14.36 2.21
C ARG A 24 -5.05 13.50 1.38
N PRO A 25 -6.05 12.86 1.99
CA PRO A 25 -7.03 12.08 1.23
C PRO A 25 -7.78 13.03 0.28
N ARG A 26 -7.42 12.99 -1.01
CA ARG A 26 -8.12 13.72 -2.06
C ARG A 26 -9.27 12.87 -2.57
N ARG A 27 -10.43 13.50 -2.79
CA ARG A 27 -11.59 12.82 -3.37
C ARG A 27 -11.46 12.83 -4.87
N HIS A 28 -10.92 11.74 -5.42
CA HIS A 28 -10.88 11.53 -6.86
C HIS A 28 -12.24 11.06 -7.38
N ARG A 29 -12.68 11.60 -8.50
CA ARG A 29 -13.85 11.08 -9.23
C ARG A 29 -13.36 10.05 -10.24
N VAL A 30 -13.52 8.78 -9.89
CA VAL A 30 -13.13 7.65 -10.75
C VAL A 30 -14.41 7.01 -11.30
N SER A 31 -14.43 6.71 -12.60
CA SER A 31 -15.59 6.04 -13.20
C SER A 31 -15.78 4.62 -12.64
N SER A 32 -16.95 4.03 -12.81
CA SER A 32 -17.20 2.65 -12.37
C SER A 32 -16.31 1.64 -13.11
N ALA A 33 -16.07 1.86 -14.40
CA ALA A 33 -15.20 1.03 -15.23
C ALA A 33 -13.74 1.12 -14.77
N ASP A 34 -13.24 2.34 -14.57
CA ASP A 34 -11.85 2.55 -14.10
C ASP A 34 -11.65 1.97 -12.72
N ARG A 35 -12.63 2.11 -11.81
CA ARG A 35 -12.58 1.50 -10.49
C ARG A 35 -12.48 -0.03 -10.57
N ALA A 36 -13.25 -0.65 -11.46
CA ALA A 36 -13.18 -2.09 -11.68
C ALA A 36 -11.80 -2.51 -12.20
N LEU A 37 -11.24 -1.74 -13.13
CA LEU A 37 -9.91 -2.00 -13.69
C LEU A 37 -8.80 -1.85 -12.64
N ILE A 38 -8.81 -0.77 -11.85
CA ILE A 38 -7.89 -0.55 -10.73
C ILE A 38 -7.97 -1.74 -9.75
N CYS A 39 -9.17 -2.15 -9.36
CA CYS A 39 -9.33 -3.31 -8.48
C CYS A 39 -8.80 -4.61 -9.12
N ALA A 40 -9.04 -4.83 -10.41
CA ALA A 40 -8.56 -6.02 -11.12
C ALA A 40 -7.02 -6.04 -11.21
N GLN A 41 -6.39 -4.91 -11.53
CA GLN A 41 -4.94 -4.76 -11.56
C GLN A 41 -4.31 -4.99 -10.18
N GLY A 42 -4.90 -4.42 -9.12
CA GLY A 42 -4.43 -4.65 -7.75
C GLY A 42 -4.46 -6.13 -7.35
N LYS A 43 -5.50 -6.88 -7.75
CA LYS A 43 -5.63 -8.32 -7.53
C LYS A 43 -4.64 -9.13 -8.36
N ALA A 44 -4.45 -8.79 -9.64
CA ALA A 44 -3.46 -9.43 -10.50
C ALA A 44 -2.05 -9.25 -9.95
N LEU A 45 -1.74 -8.05 -9.46
CA LEU A 45 -0.47 -7.78 -8.78
C LEU A 45 -0.33 -8.65 -7.52
N THR A 46 -1.38 -8.82 -6.71
CA THR A 46 -1.33 -9.73 -5.55
C THR A 46 -1.01 -11.17 -5.97
N LEU A 47 -1.68 -11.70 -7.01
CA LEU A 47 -1.42 -13.05 -7.53
C LEU A 47 0.04 -13.22 -7.97
N LEU A 48 0.59 -12.24 -8.67
CA LEU A 48 1.99 -12.25 -9.11
C LEU A 48 2.94 -12.30 -7.91
N LEU A 49 2.73 -11.44 -6.92
CA LEU A 49 3.58 -11.36 -5.73
C LEU A 49 3.52 -12.67 -4.91
N THR A 50 2.34 -13.26 -4.74
CA THR A 50 2.19 -14.56 -4.09
C THR A 50 2.97 -15.64 -4.82
N ALA A 51 2.91 -15.67 -6.17
CA ALA A 51 3.65 -16.65 -6.96
C ALA A 51 5.17 -16.48 -6.84
N LEU A 52 5.66 -15.24 -6.79
CA LEU A 52 7.09 -14.93 -6.62
C LEU A 52 7.58 -15.23 -5.21
N GLN A 53 6.79 -14.89 -4.19
CA GLN A 53 7.08 -15.18 -2.79
C GLN A 53 7.14 -16.69 -2.53
N ALA A 54 6.20 -17.47 -3.08
CA ALA A 54 6.18 -18.92 -2.94
C ALA A 54 7.44 -19.60 -3.52
N ARG A 55 8.12 -18.93 -4.46
CA ARG A 55 9.38 -19.40 -5.06
C ARG A 55 10.63 -18.81 -4.39
N GLY A 56 10.46 -18.01 -3.35
CA GLY A 56 11.57 -17.36 -2.63
C GLY A 56 12.27 -16.24 -3.42
N HIS A 57 11.65 -15.74 -4.49
CA HIS A 57 12.24 -14.69 -5.33
C HIS A 57 11.90 -13.26 -4.86
N LEU A 58 11.03 -13.12 -3.86
CA LEU A 58 10.55 -11.82 -3.43
C LEU A 58 10.18 -11.79 -1.95
N GLN A 59 10.69 -10.79 -1.25
CA GLN A 59 10.17 -10.40 0.06
C GLN A 59 9.08 -9.34 -0.12
N VAL A 60 7.83 -9.70 0.18
CA VAL A 60 6.67 -8.83 -0.05
C VAL A 60 6.75 -7.54 0.75
N GLY A 61 7.42 -7.54 1.90
CA GLY A 61 7.66 -6.34 2.70
C GLY A 61 8.54 -5.32 1.97
N GLU A 62 9.69 -5.76 1.45
CA GLU A 62 10.59 -4.89 0.68
C GLU A 62 9.91 -4.38 -0.60
N PHE A 63 9.10 -5.22 -1.26
CA PHE A 63 8.31 -4.79 -2.40
C PHE A 63 7.28 -3.71 -2.03
N ALA A 64 6.56 -3.88 -0.92
CA ALA A 64 5.60 -2.89 -0.44
C ALA A 64 6.29 -1.56 -0.09
N ASP A 65 7.50 -1.61 0.46
CA ASP A 65 8.36 -0.46 0.72
C ASP A 65 8.78 0.25 -0.55
N MET A 66 9.27 -0.47 -1.56
CA MET A 66 9.59 0.12 -2.86
C MET A 66 8.35 0.72 -3.54
N LEU A 67 7.21 0.03 -3.49
CA LEU A 67 5.96 0.49 -4.09
C LEU A 67 5.46 1.78 -3.42
N GLY A 68 5.59 1.90 -2.10
CA GLY A 68 5.26 3.10 -1.35
C GLY A 68 6.19 4.29 -1.63
N VAL A 69 7.49 4.05 -1.88
CA VAL A 69 8.40 5.11 -2.33
C VAL A 69 8.05 5.54 -3.75
N PHE A 70 7.80 4.57 -4.64
CA PHE A 70 7.44 4.84 -6.03
C PHE A 70 6.14 5.63 -6.15
N SER A 71 5.15 5.36 -5.30
CA SER A 71 3.89 6.09 -5.29
C SER A 71 4.06 7.59 -5.01
N VAL A 72 5.07 7.97 -4.22
CA VAL A 72 5.39 9.38 -3.94
C VAL A 72 6.02 10.06 -5.15
N VAL A 73 6.81 9.32 -5.94
CA VAL A 73 7.39 9.85 -7.18
C VAL A 73 6.29 10.07 -8.22
N VAL A 74 5.45 9.06 -8.45
CA VAL A 74 4.31 9.14 -9.39
C VAL A 74 3.32 10.23 -8.97
N GLY A 75 3.05 10.34 -7.67
CA GLY A 75 2.17 11.37 -7.11
C GLY A 75 2.59 12.83 -7.37
N LYS A 76 3.82 13.08 -7.83
CA LYS A 76 4.24 14.43 -8.26
C LYS A 76 3.65 14.83 -9.60
N ASP A 77 3.41 13.85 -10.46
CA ASP A 77 2.89 14.05 -11.81
C ASP A 77 1.38 13.77 -11.86
N ASP A 78 0.91 12.72 -11.17
CA ASP A 78 -0.51 12.38 -11.04
C ASP A 78 -0.85 11.89 -9.62
N ASP A 79 -1.63 12.71 -8.91
CA ASP A 79 -2.07 12.42 -7.54
C ASP A 79 -2.88 11.12 -7.41
N LEU A 80 -3.75 10.82 -8.38
CA LEU A 80 -4.62 9.65 -8.35
C LEU A 80 -3.80 8.37 -8.52
N GLU A 81 -2.87 8.36 -9.47
CA GLU A 81 -1.97 7.22 -9.66
C GLU A 81 -1.09 6.99 -8.43
N GLY A 82 -0.55 8.07 -7.85
CA GLY A 82 0.18 8.01 -6.58
C GLY A 82 -0.66 7.42 -5.44
N ASP A 83 -1.91 7.87 -5.28
CA ASP A 83 -2.81 7.36 -4.24
C ASP A 83 -3.17 5.88 -4.44
N ILE A 84 -3.39 5.43 -5.67
CA ILE A 84 -3.67 4.02 -5.98
C ILE A 84 -2.49 3.14 -5.58
N LEU A 85 -1.27 3.53 -5.95
CA LEU A 85 -0.05 2.79 -5.64
C LEU A 85 0.21 2.77 -4.13
N ALA A 86 -0.02 3.88 -3.43
CA ALA A 86 0.13 3.97 -1.98
C ALA A 86 -0.86 3.03 -1.26
N VAL A 87 -2.12 2.97 -1.70
CA VAL A 87 -3.12 2.05 -1.16
C VAL A 87 -2.70 0.59 -1.40
N TRP A 88 -2.23 0.26 -2.60
CA TRP A 88 -1.74 -1.07 -2.91
C TRP A 88 -0.54 -1.48 -2.06
N ALA A 89 0.40 -0.56 -1.79
CA ALA A 89 1.51 -0.78 -0.87
C ALA A 89 1.03 -1.04 0.56
N ALA A 90 0.10 -0.23 1.06
CA ALA A 90 -0.47 -0.38 2.39
C ALA A 90 -1.17 -1.73 2.59
N ILE A 91 -2.02 -2.14 1.64
CA ILE A 91 -2.73 -3.43 1.68
C ILE A 91 -1.73 -4.60 1.77
N ARG A 92 -0.62 -4.52 1.03
CA ARG A 92 0.43 -5.57 1.05
C ARG A 92 1.15 -5.63 2.39
N LYS A 93 1.40 -4.48 3.01
CA LYS A 93 2.04 -4.40 4.32
C LYS A 93 1.15 -4.90 5.46
N GLU A 94 -0.17 -4.75 5.33
CA GLU A 94 -1.15 -5.34 6.25
C GLU A 94 -1.32 -6.86 6.10
N SER A 95 -0.96 -7.40 4.93
CA SER A 95 -1.14 -8.82 4.60
C SER A 95 0.08 -9.69 4.97
N LEU A 96 1.13 -9.09 5.53
CA LEU A 96 2.34 -9.74 6.02
C LEU A 96 2.25 -10.01 7.52
#